data_AF-A0A7X7RX51-F1
#
_entry.id   AF-A0A7X7RX51-F1
#
_cell.length_a   1.000
_cell.length_b   1.000
_cell.length_c   1.000
_cell.angle_alpha   90.00
_cell.angle_beta   90.00
_cell.angle_gamma   90.00
#
_symmetry.space_group_name_H-M   'P 1'
#
loop_
_entity.id
_entity.type
_entity.pdbx_description
1 polymer ?
#
loop_
_entity_poly.entity_id
_entity_poly.type
_entity_poly.pdbx_seq_one_letter_code
_entity_poly.pdbx_strand_id
1 'polypeptide(L)'
;MPKTQLLFLGSKEGVLSGEIRDEEYDVERVFYEIHVKRNADEGTPRTMRIDYEIGIGQYKSEWVCPEHKGYARRKFEKFWRDHACPDRPVPNTVDEAVEWARLGALAVPRRITVRRVTGERFDRILKVEYGGVPEMTDALMFALENGPATAPASSAPPEEFDDIPF
;
A
#
# COMPACT_ATOMS: atom_id res chain seq x y z
N MET A 1 -49.43 40.65 16.42
CA MET A 1 -48.08 40.13 16.70
C MET A 1 -48.22 38.74 17.29
N PRO A 2 -47.45 37.69 16.89
CA PRO A 2 -46.47 37.60 15.82
C PRO A 2 -46.91 36.70 14.64
N LYS A 3 -46.30 36.94 13.48
CA LYS A 3 -46.38 36.15 12.24
C LYS A 3 -45.57 34.86 12.40
N THR A 4 -46.16 33.73 12.02
CA THR A 4 -45.44 32.47 11.83
C THR A 4 -44.47 32.61 10.66
N GLN A 5 -43.17 32.71 10.97
CA GLN A 5 -42.09 32.64 10.00
C GLN A 5 -41.86 31.15 9.69
N LEU A 6 -42.28 30.68 8.51
CA LEU A 6 -41.77 29.43 7.96
C LEU A 6 -40.26 29.59 7.75
N LEU A 7 -39.46 28.86 8.53
CA LEU A 7 -38.03 28.72 8.27
C LEU A 7 -37.88 27.76 7.09
N PHE A 8 -37.66 28.33 5.91
CA PHE A 8 -37.11 27.62 4.77
C PHE A 8 -35.64 27.32 5.13
N LEU A 9 -35.37 26.14 5.70
CA LEU A 9 -34.01 25.60 5.73
C LEU A 9 -33.67 25.19 4.30
N GLY A 10 -33.18 26.16 3.53
CA GLY A 10 -32.53 25.88 2.26
C GLY A 10 -31.34 24.97 2.55
N SER A 11 -31.39 23.73 2.08
CA SER A 11 -30.19 22.90 1.97
C SER A 11 -29.23 23.66 1.06
N LYS A 12 -28.17 24.21 1.64
CA LYS A 12 -27.06 24.75 0.85
C LYS A 12 -26.33 23.54 0.27
N GLU A 13 -26.83 23.04 -0.86
CA GLU A 13 -26.03 22.25 -1.80
C GLU A 13 -24.96 23.18 -2.41
N GLY A 14 -23.94 23.47 -1.62
CA GLY A 14 -22.62 23.78 -2.14
C GLY A 14 -21.84 22.48 -2.08
N VAL A 15 -21.44 21.94 -3.22
CA VAL A 15 -20.56 20.76 -3.28
C VAL A 15 -19.27 21.10 -2.53
N LEU A 16 -19.11 20.57 -1.32
CA LEU A 16 -17.90 20.72 -0.50
C LEU A 16 -16.79 19.82 -1.06
N SER A 17 -16.26 20.21 -2.22
CA SER A 17 -15.01 19.62 -2.73
C SER A 17 -13.90 19.85 -1.71
N GLY A 18 -13.10 18.83 -1.44
CA GLY A 18 -11.95 18.91 -0.54
C GLY A 18 -12.23 18.59 0.93
N GLU A 19 -13.45 18.20 1.32
CA GLU A 19 -13.68 17.64 2.66
C GLU A 19 -12.82 16.39 2.86
N ILE A 20 -12.03 16.37 3.95
CA ILE A 20 -11.14 15.26 4.31
C ILE A 20 -11.81 14.45 5.41
N ARG A 21 -11.88 13.14 5.22
CA ARG A 21 -12.38 12.19 6.22
C ARG A 21 -11.40 11.05 6.39
N ASP A 22 -11.04 10.77 7.63
CA ASP A 22 -10.21 9.63 8.00
C ASP A 22 -11.09 8.57 8.65
N GLU A 23 -11.01 7.34 8.14
CA GLU A 23 -11.81 6.21 8.61
C GLU A 23 -10.90 5.04 8.93
N GLU A 24 -11.22 4.32 10.01
CA GLU A 24 -10.50 3.12 10.41
C GLU A 24 -11.29 1.87 10.01
N TYR A 25 -10.56 0.87 9.51
CA TYR A 25 -11.13 -0.42 9.13
C TYR A 25 -10.31 -1.56 9.71
N ASP A 26 -10.98 -2.53 10.32
CA ASP A 26 -10.34 -3.80 10.65
C ASP A 26 -10.08 -4.59 9.36
N VAL A 27 -8.90 -5.22 9.28
CA VAL A 27 -8.47 -6.00 8.12
C VAL A 27 -8.84 -7.46 8.34
N GLU A 28 -9.67 -8.01 7.46
CA GLU A 28 -10.08 -9.41 7.48
C GLU A 28 -9.02 -10.30 6.80
N ARG A 29 -8.50 -9.86 5.66
CA ARG A 29 -7.47 -10.56 4.87
C ARG A 29 -6.55 -9.57 4.17
N VAL A 30 -5.35 -10.03 3.83
CA VAL A 30 -4.39 -9.30 3.01
C VAL A 30 -3.96 -10.12 1.81
N PHE A 31 -3.85 -9.49 0.65
CA PHE A 31 -3.35 -10.11 -0.58
C PHE A 31 -2.17 -9.32 -1.12
N TYR A 32 -1.22 -10.03 -1.71
CA TYR A 32 -0.02 -9.48 -2.31
C TYR A 32 0.02 -9.89 -3.77
N GLU A 33 0.03 -8.91 -4.67
CA GLU A 33 -0.06 -9.12 -6.11
C GLU A 33 0.97 -8.30 -6.87
N ILE A 34 1.45 -8.85 -7.99
CA ILE A 34 2.25 -8.09 -8.95
C ILE A 34 1.30 -7.16 -9.71
N HIS A 35 1.60 -5.86 -9.70
CA HIS A 35 0.85 -4.86 -10.42
C HIS A 35 1.72 -4.16 -11.49
N VAL A 36 1.19 -4.16 -12.71
CA VAL A 36 1.70 -3.40 -13.86
C VAL A 36 0.76 -2.24 -14.12
N LYS A 37 1.29 -1.01 -14.16
CA LYS A 37 0.49 0.18 -14.45
C LYS A 37 -0.15 0.04 -15.84
N ARG A 38 -1.39 0.52 -15.97
CA ARG A 38 -2.07 0.56 -17.27
C ARG A 38 -1.26 1.42 -18.25
N ASN A 39 -1.01 0.90 -19.45
CA ASN A 39 -0.20 1.54 -20.49
C ASN A 39 1.25 1.79 -20.07
N ALA A 40 1.81 0.92 -19.21
CA ALA A 40 3.23 0.98 -18.90
C ALA A 40 4.07 0.73 -20.15
N ASP A 41 5.04 1.61 -20.40
CA ASP A 41 6.06 1.40 -21.42
C ASP A 41 6.94 0.19 -21.05
N GLU A 42 7.54 -0.43 -22.06
CA GLU A 42 8.49 -1.52 -21.84
C GLU A 42 9.63 -1.06 -20.91
N GLY A 43 9.90 -1.85 -19.88
CA GLY A 43 10.92 -1.52 -18.87
C GLY A 43 10.43 -0.65 -17.70
N THR A 44 9.16 -0.22 -17.68
CA THR A 44 8.58 0.41 -16.47
C THR A 44 8.63 -0.58 -15.30
N PRO A 45 9.25 -0.22 -14.16
CA PRO A 45 9.33 -1.13 -13.01
C PRO A 45 7.94 -1.57 -12.55
N ARG A 46 7.82 -2.86 -12.24
CA ARG A 46 6.57 -3.40 -11.69
C ARG A 46 6.44 -2.95 -10.23
N THR A 47 5.23 -3.07 -9.70
CA THR A 47 4.93 -2.71 -8.31
C THR A 47 4.31 -3.89 -7.58
N MET A 48 4.57 -4.02 -6.29
CA MET A 48 3.83 -4.92 -5.42
C MET A 48 2.59 -4.16 -4.92
N ARG A 49 1.40 -4.65 -5.25
CA ARG A 49 0.13 -4.18 -4.71
C ARG A 49 -0.21 -4.98 -3.46
N ILE A 50 -0.62 -4.27 -2.41
CA ILE A 50 -1.09 -4.84 -1.16
C ILE A 50 -2.58 -4.52 -1.08
N ASP A 51 -3.44 -5.53 -1.06
CA ASP A 51 -4.89 -5.37 -0.94
C ASP A 51 -5.33 -5.77 0.47
N TYR A 52 -5.84 -4.81 1.23
CA TYR A 52 -6.48 -5.00 2.53
C TYR A 52 -7.97 -5.23 2.32
N GLU A 53 -8.45 -6.44 2.59
CA GLU A 53 -9.87 -6.73 2.61
C GLU A 53 -10.46 -6.25 3.94
N ILE A 54 -11.39 -5.31 3.87
CA ILE A 54 -12.01 -4.63 5.02
C ILE A 54 -13.47 -5.05 5.23
N GLY A 55 -13.86 -6.15 4.59
CA GLY A 55 -15.20 -6.68 4.50
C GLY A 55 -15.37 -7.45 3.19
N ILE A 56 -16.40 -8.28 3.10
CA ILE A 56 -16.63 -9.18 1.96
C ILE A 56 -16.58 -8.42 0.63
N GLY A 57 -15.53 -8.68 -0.17
CA GLY A 57 -15.35 -8.09 -1.50
C GLY A 57 -15.01 -6.59 -1.50
N GLN A 58 -14.69 -6.02 -0.34
CA GLN A 58 -14.32 -4.61 -0.18
C GLN A 58 -12.83 -4.51 0.13
N TYR A 59 -12.09 -3.78 -0.71
CA TYR A 59 -10.65 -3.70 -0.64
C TYR A 59 -10.16 -2.24 -0.57
N LYS A 60 -9.09 -2.03 0.18
CA LYS A 60 -8.24 -0.83 0.10
C LYS A 60 -6.84 -1.27 -0.28
N SER A 61 -6.22 -0.56 -1.21
CA SER A 61 -4.94 -0.97 -1.78
C SER A 61 -3.86 0.07 -1.53
N GLU A 62 -2.64 -0.39 -1.31
CA GLU A 62 -1.43 0.42 -1.43
C GLU A 62 -0.41 -0.25 -2.34
N TRP A 63 0.60 0.49 -2.76
CA TRP A 63 1.63 0.03 -3.68
C TRP A 63 3.02 0.31 -3.13
N VAL A 64 3.90 -0.68 -3.26
CA VAL A 64 5.31 -0.56 -2.90
C VAL A 64 6.19 -1.01 -4.08
N CYS A 65 7.37 -0.40 -4.18
CA CYS A 65 8.17 -0.42 -5.41
C CYS A 65 9.59 -0.99 -5.17
N PRO A 66 9.78 -2.32 -5.16
CA PRO A 66 11.09 -2.93 -4.95
C PRO A 66 12.06 -2.67 -6.10
N GLU A 67 11.60 -2.66 -7.35
CA GLU A 67 12.45 -2.55 -8.55
C GLU A 67 12.76 -1.09 -8.96
N HIS A 68 12.15 -0.11 -8.28
CA HIS A 68 12.52 1.29 -8.49
C HIS A 68 13.92 1.60 -7.97
N LYS A 69 14.41 2.80 -8.29
CA LYS A 69 15.64 3.38 -7.74
C LYS A 69 15.31 4.58 -6.86
N GLY A 70 16.31 5.12 -6.18
CA GLY A 70 16.18 6.39 -5.45
C GLY A 70 15.15 6.35 -4.31
N TYR A 71 14.27 7.35 -4.26
CA TYR A 71 13.34 7.54 -3.15
C TYR A 71 12.36 6.37 -2.97
N ALA A 72 11.73 5.91 -4.06
CA ALA A 72 10.76 4.81 -4.01
C ALA A 72 11.40 3.51 -3.51
N ARG A 73 12.64 3.21 -3.92
CA ARG A 73 13.41 2.07 -3.38
C ARG A 73 13.64 2.19 -1.88
N ARG A 74 14.12 3.35 -1.41
CA ARG A 74 14.36 3.58 0.02
C ARG A 74 13.07 3.46 0.84
N LYS A 75 11.95 3.92 0.29
CA LYS A 75 10.63 3.78 0.92
C LYS A 75 10.24 2.30 1.02
N PHE A 76 10.43 1.52 -0.05
CA PHE A 76 10.23 0.08 -0.02
C PHE A 76 11.14 -0.63 0.99
N GLU A 77 12.44 -0.32 1.00
CA GLU A 77 13.39 -0.92 1.94
C GLU A 77 12.99 -0.65 3.39
N LYS A 78 12.57 0.59 3.68
CA LYS A 78 12.07 0.95 5.01
C LYS A 78 10.82 0.14 5.35
N PHE A 79 9.81 0.14 4.47
CA PHE A 79 8.61 -0.67 4.63
C PHE A 79 8.94 -2.14 4.90
N TRP A 80 9.84 -2.74 4.12
CA TRP A 80 10.20 -4.14 4.30
C TRP A 80 10.90 -4.39 5.64
N ARG A 81 11.84 -3.52 6.03
CA ARG A 81 12.57 -3.63 7.31
C ARG A 81 11.69 -3.38 8.53
N ASP A 82 10.65 -2.58 8.41
CA ASP A 82 9.73 -2.33 9.51
C ASP A 82 8.76 -3.50 9.75
N HIS A 83 8.38 -4.24 8.70
CA HIS A 83 7.27 -5.20 8.78
C HIS A 83 7.66 -6.66 8.63
N ALA A 84 8.80 -6.98 8.02
CA ALA A 84 9.19 -8.37 7.79
C ALA A 84 9.85 -9.07 9.00
N CYS A 85 9.94 -10.40 8.94
CA CYS A 85 10.61 -11.24 9.94
C CYS A 85 12.07 -10.81 10.14
N PRO A 86 12.68 -10.98 11.32
CA PRO A 86 14.07 -10.56 11.58
C PRO A 86 15.09 -11.16 10.60
N ASP A 87 16.22 -10.47 10.41
CA ASP A 87 17.42 -10.94 9.66
C ASP A 87 17.22 -11.37 8.19
N ARG A 88 16.05 -11.13 7.63
CA ARG A 88 15.72 -11.34 6.22
C ARG A 88 16.44 -10.37 5.25
N PRO A 89 16.75 -10.81 4.02
CA PRO A 89 17.15 -9.88 2.96
C PRO A 89 15.97 -8.98 2.55
N VAL A 90 16.29 -7.82 1.97
CA VAL A 90 15.29 -7.01 1.29
C VAL A 90 15.14 -7.49 -0.16
N PRO A 91 13.92 -7.80 -0.64
CA PRO A 91 13.69 -8.21 -2.03
C PRO A 91 14.30 -7.24 -3.03
N ASN A 92 14.89 -7.74 -4.10
CA ASN A 92 15.39 -6.92 -5.20
C ASN A 92 14.35 -6.79 -6.31
N THR A 93 13.48 -7.79 -6.43
CA THR A 93 12.44 -7.86 -7.47
C THR A 93 11.03 -7.83 -6.88
N VAL A 94 10.04 -7.54 -7.72
CA VAL A 94 8.64 -7.64 -7.31
C VAL A 94 8.22 -9.09 -7.08
N ASP A 95 8.75 -10.03 -7.87
CA ASP A 95 8.45 -11.46 -7.74
C ASP A 95 8.86 -11.97 -6.36
N GLU A 96 10.10 -11.70 -5.93
CA GLU A 96 10.57 -12.03 -4.57
C GLU A 96 9.70 -11.38 -3.49
N ALA A 97 9.39 -10.10 -3.62
CA ALA A 97 8.62 -9.38 -2.62
C ALA A 97 7.23 -9.98 -2.43
N VAL A 98 6.54 -10.32 -3.53
CA VAL A 98 5.22 -10.94 -3.51
C VAL A 98 5.29 -12.38 -3.01
N GLU A 99 6.25 -13.17 -3.49
CA GLU A 99 6.42 -14.56 -3.07
C GLU A 99 6.70 -14.65 -1.58
N TRP A 100 7.70 -13.92 -1.09
CA TRP A 100 8.09 -13.97 0.32
C TRP A 100 6.97 -13.45 1.23
N ALA A 101 6.26 -12.40 0.82
CA ALA A 101 5.09 -11.91 1.56
C ALA A 101 3.99 -12.98 1.67
N ARG A 102 3.69 -13.71 0.59
CA ARG A 102 2.75 -14.84 0.60
C ARG A 102 3.22 -16.01 1.47
N LEU A 103 4.53 -16.18 1.64
CA LEU A 103 5.13 -17.19 2.53
C LEU A 103 5.23 -16.73 4.00
N GLY A 104 4.65 -15.57 4.33
CA GLY A 104 4.57 -15.08 5.71
C GLY A 104 5.73 -14.18 6.11
N ALA A 105 6.50 -13.63 5.15
CA ALA A 105 7.61 -12.77 5.49
C ALA A 105 7.18 -11.48 6.19
N LEU A 106 5.97 -10.97 5.97
CA LEU A 106 5.46 -9.70 6.52
C LEU A 106 4.51 -9.94 7.70
N ALA A 107 4.53 -9.01 8.66
CA ALA A 107 3.59 -8.96 9.76
C ALA A 107 2.15 -8.88 9.22
N VAL A 108 1.22 -9.56 9.88
CA VAL A 108 -0.19 -9.56 9.46
C VAL A 108 -0.84 -8.21 9.82
N PRO A 109 -1.36 -7.44 8.85
CA PRO A 109 -2.09 -6.20 9.13
C PRO A 109 -3.39 -6.50 9.88
N ARG A 110 -3.74 -5.64 10.85
CA ARG A 110 -4.93 -5.79 11.71
C ARG A 110 -5.92 -4.67 11.51
N ARG A 111 -5.43 -3.44 11.31
CA ARG A 111 -6.26 -2.26 11.08
C ARG A 111 -5.56 -1.30 10.14
N ILE A 112 -6.33 -0.59 9.33
CA ILE A 112 -5.84 0.50 8.50
C ILE A 112 -6.61 1.78 8.80
N THR A 113 -5.92 2.91 8.72
CA THR A 113 -6.54 4.24 8.68
C THR A 113 -6.46 4.76 7.25
N VAL A 114 -7.61 5.09 6.69
CA VAL A 114 -7.78 5.47 5.29
C VAL A 114 -8.29 6.89 5.21
N ARG A 115 -7.62 7.73 4.41
CA ARG A 115 -8.06 9.08 4.10
C ARG A 115 -8.85 9.11 2.81
N ARG A 116 -10.03 9.71 2.88
CA ARG A 116 -10.86 10.06 1.74
C ARG A 116 -10.94 11.57 1.61
N VAL A 117 -10.78 12.07 0.39
CA VAL A 117 -10.96 13.49 0.07
C VAL A 117 -12.10 13.62 -0.94
N THR A 118 -13.14 14.38 -0.61
CA THR A 118 -14.28 14.58 -1.51
C THR A 118 -13.81 15.20 -2.82
N GLY A 119 -14.07 14.52 -3.93
CA GLY A 119 -13.64 14.91 -5.28
C GLY A 119 -12.37 14.21 -5.77
N GLU A 120 -11.59 13.58 -4.88
CA GLU A 120 -10.50 12.70 -5.30
C GLU A 120 -11.02 11.32 -5.70
N ARG A 121 -10.33 10.71 -6.68
CA ARG A 121 -10.71 9.41 -7.22
C ARG A 121 -10.28 8.24 -6.33
N PHE A 122 -9.22 8.43 -5.56
CA PHE A 122 -8.55 7.36 -4.82
C PHE A 122 -8.39 7.75 -3.36
N ASP A 123 -8.69 6.78 -2.49
CA ASP A 123 -8.41 6.89 -1.06
C ASP A 123 -6.92 6.62 -0.81
N ARG A 124 -6.40 7.09 0.33
CA ARG A 124 -4.99 6.92 0.72
C ARG A 124 -4.86 6.16 2.02
N ILE A 125 -3.92 5.22 2.10
CA ILE A 125 -3.60 4.50 3.35
C ILE A 125 -2.65 5.38 4.16
N LEU A 126 -3.12 5.90 5.30
CA LEU A 126 -2.29 6.74 6.16
C LEU A 126 -1.46 5.93 7.16
N LYS A 127 -2.07 4.87 7.69
CA LYS A 127 -1.51 4.07 8.78
C LYS A 127 -1.97 2.64 8.62
N VAL A 128 -1.07 1.71 8.93
CA VAL A 128 -1.37 0.28 9.07
C VAL A 128 -0.88 -0.15 10.45
N GLU A 129 -1.78 -0.75 11.21
CA GLU A 129 -1.47 -1.38 12.49
C GLU A 129 -1.24 -2.86 12.24
N TYR A 130 -0.02 -3.31 12.50
CA TYR A 130 0.37 -4.70 12.31
C TYR A 130 0.24 -5.50 13.60
N GLY A 131 0.10 -6.82 13.44
CA GLY A 131 0.24 -7.77 14.53
C GLY A 131 1.68 -7.88 15.03
N GLY A 132 1.96 -8.98 15.73
CA GLY A 132 3.32 -9.29 16.17
C GLY A 132 4.29 -9.46 15.00
N VAL A 133 5.59 -9.37 15.32
CA VAL A 133 6.67 -9.69 14.37
C VAL A 133 6.45 -11.11 13.83
N PRO A 134 6.48 -11.31 12.51
CA PRO A 134 6.25 -12.62 11.92
C PRO A 134 7.44 -13.55 12.21
N GLU A 135 7.14 -14.83 12.41
CA GLU A 135 8.16 -15.87 12.53
C GLU A 135 8.63 -16.32 11.15
N MET A 136 9.89 -16.78 11.06
CA MET A 136 10.42 -17.37 9.84
C MET A 136 9.75 -18.73 9.61
N THR A 137 9.02 -18.88 8.50
CA THR A 137 8.40 -20.15 8.13
C THR A 137 9.40 -21.05 7.39
N ASP A 138 9.22 -22.37 7.48
CA ASP A 138 10.06 -23.33 6.74
C ASP A 138 10.01 -23.09 5.23
N ALA A 139 8.84 -22.74 4.71
CA ALA A 139 8.65 -22.43 3.29
C ALA A 139 9.39 -21.15 2.87
N LEU A 140 9.35 -20.11 3.71
CA LEU A 140 10.11 -18.88 3.47
C LEU A 140 11.62 -19.13 3.56
N MET A 141 12.08 -19.88 4.56
CA MET A 141 13.48 -20.26 4.70
C MET A 141 13.98 -20.99 3.45
N PHE A 142 13.22 -21.99 2.99
CA PHE A 142 13.55 -22.72 1.77
C PHE A 142 13.65 -21.80 0.55
N ALA A 143 12.70 -20.88 0.38
CA ALA A 143 12.69 -19.91 -0.72
C ALA A 143 13.88 -18.95 -0.67
N LEU A 144 14.29 -18.51 0.52
CA LEU A 144 15.45 -17.64 0.71
C LEU A 144 16.77 -18.34 0.39
N GLU A 145 16.89 -19.64 0.71
CA GLU A 145 18.11 -20.42 0.49
C GLU A 145 18.25 -20.93 -0.95
N ASN A 146 17.13 -21.23 -1.61
CA ASN A 146 17.12 -21.91 -2.92
C ASN A 146 16.54 -21.04 -4.05
N GLY A 147 16.10 -19.82 -3.74
CA GLY A 147 15.61 -18.87 -4.71
C GLY A 147 16.69 -18.39 -5.70
N PRO A 148 16.29 -17.78 -6.81
CA PRO A 148 17.23 -17.23 -7.77
C PRO A 148 18.07 -16.12 -7.12
N ALA A 149 19.37 -16.09 -7.42
CA ALA A 149 20.21 -14.97 -7.03
C ALA A 149 19.81 -13.72 -7.84
N THR A 150 19.27 -12.71 -7.16
CA THR A 150 18.88 -11.43 -7.77
C THR A 150 19.81 -10.30 -7.31
N ALA A 151 19.89 -9.24 -8.11
CA ALA A 151 20.62 -8.03 -7.77
C ALA A 151 19.66 -6.83 -7.75
N PRO A 152 19.89 -5.82 -6.89
CA PRO A 152 19.09 -4.60 -6.91
C PRO A 152 19.23 -3.90 -8.28
N ALA A 153 18.20 -3.17 -8.68
CA ALA A 153 18.22 -2.43 -9.94
C ALA A 153 19.44 -1.49 -10.02
N SER A 154 20.32 -1.70 -11.02
CA SER A 154 21.59 -0.98 -11.22
C SER A 154 21.43 0.55 -11.19
N SER A 155 22.35 1.28 -10.56
CA SER A 155 22.29 2.74 -10.37
C SER A 155 22.36 3.52 -11.69
N ALA A 156 21.21 3.85 -12.27
CA ALA A 156 21.07 4.94 -13.24
C ALA A 156 20.72 6.22 -12.47
N PRO A 157 21.00 7.42 -13.00
CA PRO A 157 20.76 8.68 -12.30
C PRO A 157 19.28 8.80 -11.86
N PRO A 158 19.03 9.50 -10.74
CA PRO A 158 17.67 9.65 -10.21
C PRO A 158 16.81 10.41 -11.23
N GLU A 159 15.78 9.76 -11.76
CA GLU A 159 14.68 10.48 -12.37
C GLU A 159 13.83 11.09 -11.26
N GLU A 160 13.68 12.41 -11.29
CA GLU A 160 12.73 13.15 -10.44
C GLU A 160 11.32 12.79 -10.89
N PHE A 161 10.73 11.77 -10.27
CA PHE A 161 9.31 11.52 -10.42
C PHE A 161 8.55 12.29 -9.35
N ASP A 162 7.86 13.33 -9.82
CA ASP A 162 6.81 14.06 -9.12
C ASP A 162 5.89 13.12 -8.33
N ASP A 163 5.52 13.60 -7.15
CA ASP A 163 4.52 13.05 -6.21
C ASP A 163 3.65 11.94 -6.80
N ILE A 164 4.10 10.69 -6.65
CA ILE A 164 3.20 9.55 -6.71
C ILE A 164 2.41 9.61 -5.40
N PRO A 165 1.11 9.93 -5.42
CA PRO A 165 0.32 9.91 -4.21
C PRO A 165 0.26 8.46 -3.73
N PHE A 166 0.78 8.23 -2.53
CA PHE A 166 0.48 7.05 -1.74
C PHE A 166 -0.66 7.41 -0.78
#